data_AF-K9KED1-F1
#
_entry.id   AF-K9KED1-F1
#
_cell.length_a   1.000
_cell.length_b   1.000
_cell.length_c   1.000
_cell.angle_alpha   90.00
_cell.angle_beta   90.00
_cell.angle_gamma   90.00
#
_symmetry.space_group_name_H-M   'P 1'
#
loop_
_entity.id
_entity.type
_entity.pdbx_description
1 polymer ?
#
loop_
_entity_poly.entity_id
_entity_poly.type
_entity_poly.pdbx_seq_one_letter_code
_entity_poly.pdbx_strand_id
1 'polypeptide(L)'
;LGIVPLQYVFVMTFTLDDGTGVLEAYLIDSGKFFQIPASEILINDDFQHSMDMIMDMFCPPGTKIDAYPWLECFIKSYNVTNGAEQQICYQIFNTTVAEDLI
;
A
#
# COMPACT_ATOMS: atom_id res chain seq x y z
N LEU A 1 -26.37 15.63 14.98
CA LEU A 1 -26.59 14.36 14.25
C LEU A 1 -26.07 13.13 15.00
N GLY A 2 -25.08 13.23 15.89
CA GLY A 2 -24.61 12.06 16.66
C GLY A 2 -23.94 10.99 15.79
N ILE A 3 -23.34 11.39 14.66
CA ILE A 3 -22.75 10.48 13.67
C ILE A 3 -21.24 10.36 13.93
N VAL A 4 -20.73 9.14 13.83
CA VAL A 4 -19.29 8.83 13.74
C VAL A 4 -18.98 8.57 12.26
N PRO A 5 -18.27 9.48 11.56
CA PRO A 5 -18.00 9.32 10.14
C PRO A 5 -17.00 8.19 9.91
N LEU A 6 -17.19 7.44 8.82
CA LEU A 6 -16.18 6.51 8.31
C LEU A 6 -15.03 7.30 7.69
N GLN A 7 -13.85 6.67 7.66
CA GLN A 7 -12.67 7.20 6.99
C GLN A 7 -12.43 6.44 5.69
N TYR A 8 -12.23 7.16 4.59
CA TYR A 8 -11.76 6.58 3.34
C TYR A 8 -10.29 6.20 3.47
N VAL A 9 -9.96 5.00 3.01
CA VAL A 9 -8.60 4.45 3.03
C VAL A 9 -8.37 3.59 1.78
N PHE A 10 -7.16 3.63 1.26
CA PHE A 10 -6.63 2.60 0.37
C PHE A 10 -6.36 1.35 1.19
N VAL A 11 -6.87 0.21 0.73
CA VAL A 11 -6.60 -1.10 1.32
C VAL A 11 -6.00 -1.99 0.24
N MET A 12 -4.74 -2.41 0.43
CA MET A 12 -4.02 -3.26 -0.51
C MET A 12 -3.23 -4.34 0.23
N THR A 13 -2.91 -5.43 -0.47
CA THR A 13 -1.98 -6.45 -0.01
C THR A 13 -0.76 -6.43 -0.92
N PHE A 14 0.39 -6.05 -0.37
CA PHE A 14 1.66 -6.04 -1.07
C PHE A 14 2.35 -7.38 -0.83
N THR A 15 2.78 -8.04 -1.91
CA THR A 15 3.67 -9.20 -1.83
C THR A 15 5.09 -8.69 -2.03
N LEU A 16 5.84 -8.58 -0.94
CA LEU A 16 7.21 -8.07 -0.92
C LEU A 16 8.18 -9.24 -1.09
N ASP A 17 9.17 -9.11 -1.97
CA ASP A 17 10.20 -10.12 -2.25
C ASP A 17 11.56 -9.42 -2.32
N ASP A 18 12.50 -9.86 -1.48
CA ASP A 18 13.87 -9.35 -1.43
C ASP A 18 14.92 -10.35 -1.94
N GLY A 19 14.46 -11.47 -2.52
CA GLY A 19 15.28 -12.59 -2.98
C GLY A 19 15.64 -13.60 -1.88
N THR A 20 15.36 -13.31 -0.60
CA THR A 20 15.55 -14.25 0.52
C THR A 20 14.25 -14.91 0.97
N GLY A 21 13.11 -14.24 0.73
CA GLY A 21 11.78 -14.75 1.02
C GLY A 21 10.69 -13.80 0.53
N VAL A 22 9.45 -14.24 0.71
CA VAL A 22 8.26 -13.47 0.32
C VAL A 22 7.44 -13.14 1.57
N LEU A 23 6.92 -11.92 1.63
CA LEU A 23 6.13 -11.43 2.75
C LEU A 23 4.86 -10.70 2.26
N GLU A 24 3.70 -11.10 2.79
CA GLU A 24 2.46 -10.34 2.61
C GLU A 24 2.35 -9.23 3.65
N ALA A 25 2.23 -7.99 3.20
CA ALA A 25 2.04 -6.82 4.04
C ALA A 25 0.84 -5.98 3.59
N TYR A 26 -0.03 -5.62 4.54
CA TYR A 26 -1.17 -4.76 4.26
C TYR A 26 -0.77 -3.29 4.18
N LEU A 27 -1.31 -2.58 3.20
CA LEU A 27 -1.39 -1.13 3.20
C LEU A 27 -2.81 -0.73 3.61
N ILE A 28 -2.93 0.04 4.69
CA ILE A 28 -4.18 0.71 5.08
C ILE A 28 -3.81 2.17 5.29
N ASP A 29 -4.13 3.01 4.32
CA ASP A 29 -3.65 4.38 4.27
C ASP A 29 -4.72 5.37 3.79
N SER A 30 -4.85 6.52 4.44
CA SER A 30 -5.81 7.55 4.04
C SER A 30 -5.25 8.59 3.06
N GLY A 31 -3.95 8.52 2.76
CA GLY A 31 -3.31 9.38 1.77
C GLY A 31 -1.85 9.74 2.02
N LYS A 32 -1.17 9.09 2.97
CA LYS A 32 0.27 9.30 3.18
C LYS A 32 1.12 8.54 2.16
N PHE A 33 0.73 7.32 1.80
CA PHE A 33 1.57 6.43 0.98
C PHE A 33 1.67 6.95 -0.46
N PHE A 34 0.52 7.20 -1.10
CA PHE A 34 0.45 7.72 -2.47
C PHE A 34 0.54 9.24 -2.54
N GLN A 35 0.55 9.95 -1.40
CA GLN A 35 0.36 11.40 -1.32
C GLN A 35 -0.96 11.89 -1.97
N ILE A 36 -1.96 11.01 -2.04
CA ILE A 36 -3.28 11.25 -2.62
C ILE A 36 -4.33 11.03 -1.54
N PRO A 37 -5.26 11.97 -1.29
CA PRO A 37 -6.34 11.75 -0.33
C PRO A 37 -7.31 10.67 -0.81
N ALA A 38 -7.42 9.58 -0.04
CA ALA A 38 -8.29 8.43 -0.38
C ALA A 38 -9.78 8.82 -0.49
N SER A 39 -10.19 9.93 0.11
CA SER A 39 -11.55 10.46 -0.01
C SER A 39 -11.86 11.10 -1.36
N GLU A 40 -10.86 11.45 -2.15
CA GLU A 40 -11.03 12.20 -3.40
C GLU A 40 -10.69 11.37 -4.64
N ILE A 41 -10.00 10.23 -4.48
CA ILE A 41 -9.59 9.35 -5.59
C ILE A 41 -10.75 8.99 -6.53
N LEU A 42 -11.94 8.73 -6.00
CA LEU A 42 -13.10 8.29 -6.80
C LEU A 42 -13.75 9.40 -7.64
N ILE A 43 -13.37 10.66 -7.44
CA ILE A 43 -13.98 11.82 -8.10
C ILE A 43 -12.96 12.70 -8.82
N ASN A 44 -11.68 12.34 -8.79
CA ASN A 44 -10.60 13.09 -9.42
C ASN A 44 -9.80 12.16 -10.35
N ASP A 45 -9.91 12.40 -11.65
CA ASP A 45 -9.25 11.58 -12.68
C ASP A 45 -7.72 11.72 -12.66
N ASP A 46 -7.19 12.89 -12.27
CA ASP A 46 -5.74 13.10 -12.14
C ASP A 46 -5.19 12.24 -11.00
N PHE A 47 -5.91 12.14 -9.87
CA PHE A 47 -5.54 11.26 -8.77
C PHE A 47 -5.60 9.78 -9.16
N GLN A 48 -6.61 9.36 -9.95
CA GLN A 48 -6.69 8.00 -10.46
C GLN A 48 -5.47 7.71 -11.36
N HIS A 49 -5.17 8.63 -12.27
CA HIS A 49 -4.02 8.49 -13.16
C HIS A 49 -2.69 8.44 -12.42
N SER A 50 -2.46 9.31 -11.44
CA SER A 50 -1.24 9.28 -10.61
C SER A 50 -1.10 7.97 -9.84
N MET A 51 -2.19 7.45 -9.27
CA MET A 51 -2.18 6.17 -8.57
C MET A 51 -1.83 5.01 -9.52
N ASP A 52 -2.42 4.98 -10.71
CA ASP A 52 -2.11 3.99 -11.74
C ASP A 52 -0.63 4.05 -12.15
N MET A 53 -0.10 5.26 -12.41
CA MET A 53 1.32 5.45 -12.74
C MET A 53 2.27 4.96 -11.64
N ILE A 54 1.95 5.23 -10.37
CA ILE A 54 2.75 4.77 -9.23
C ILE A 54 2.77 3.23 -9.17
N MET A 55 1.62 2.58 -9.35
CA MET A 55 1.53 1.12 -9.29
C MET A 55 2.21 0.45 -10.49
N ASP A 56 2.06 1.02 -11.69
CA ASP A 56 2.77 0.58 -12.89
C ASP A 56 4.29 0.75 -12.76
N MET A 57 4.76 1.76 -12.02
CA MET A 57 6.17 1.95 -11.74
C MET A 57 6.73 0.89 -10.77
N PHE A 58 5.96 0.53 -9.73
CA PHE A 58 6.37 -0.55 -8.82
C PHE A 58 6.38 -1.92 -9.50
N CYS A 59 5.38 -2.20 -10.34
CA CYS A 59 5.22 -3.50 -10.99
C CYS A 59 4.97 -3.36 -12.51
N PRO A 60 5.96 -2.93 -13.31
CA PRO A 60 5.77 -2.71 -14.73
C PRO A 60 5.35 -4.00 -15.45
N PRO A 61 4.25 -3.99 -16.21
CA PRO A 61 3.74 -5.20 -16.84
C PRO A 61 4.74 -5.78 -17.84
N GLY A 62 4.91 -7.10 -17.83
CA GLY A 62 5.81 -7.82 -18.73
C GLY A 62 7.30 -7.69 -18.39
N THR A 63 7.63 -6.96 -17.32
CA THR A 63 9.00 -6.83 -16.82
C THR A 63 9.27 -7.90 -15.76
N LYS A 64 10.52 -8.30 -15.61
CA LYS A 64 10.94 -9.25 -14.57
C LYS A 64 11.21 -8.51 -13.27
N ILE A 65 11.03 -9.20 -12.14
CA ILE A 65 11.17 -8.63 -10.80
C ILE A 65 12.57 -8.06 -10.51
N ASP A 66 13.62 -8.58 -11.15
CA ASP A 66 15.00 -8.08 -11.02
C ASP A 66 15.21 -6.68 -11.63
N ALA A 67 14.25 -6.22 -12.44
CA ALA A 67 14.23 -4.87 -13.01
C ALA A 67 13.20 -3.95 -12.32
N TYR A 68 12.48 -4.42 -11.30
CA TYR A 68 11.57 -3.58 -10.52
C TYR A 68 12.37 -2.64 -9.61
N PRO A 69 11.83 -1.44 -9.30
CA PRO A 69 12.44 -0.56 -8.32
C PRO A 69 12.30 -1.15 -6.91
N TRP A 70 13.26 -0.84 -6.04
CA TRP A 70 13.16 -1.19 -4.62
C TRP A 70 12.14 -0.30 -3.92
N LEU A 71 11.30 -0.90 -3.08
CA LEU A 71 10.44 -0.19 -2.14
C LEU A 71 11.07 -0.19 -0.75
N GLU A 72 11.64 0.96 -0.35
CA GLU A 72 12.03 1.17 1.04
C GLU A 72 10.79 1.43 1.89
N CYS A 73 10.51 0.56 2.88
CA CYS A 73 9.33 0.69 3.72
C CYS A 73 9.54 0.24 5.16
N PHE A 74 8.75 0.81 6.07
CA PHE A 74 8.62 0.31 7.44
C PHE A 74 7.41 -0.62 7.55
N ILE A 75 7.62 -1.79 8.14
CA ILE A 75 6.57 -2.77 8.44
C ILE A 75 6.51 -3.05 9.93
N LYS A 76 5.29 -3.17 10.46
CA LYS A 76 5.04 -3.65 11.83
C LYS A 76 4.36 -5.00 11.77
N SER A 77 4.77 -5.93 12.63
CA SER A 77 4.07 -7.20 12.82
C SER A 77 3.03 -7.10 13.93
N TYR A 78 1.97 -7.89 13.83
CA TYR A 78 0.96 -8.02 14.87
C TYR A 78 0.30 -9.39 14.79
N ASN A 79 -0.14 -9.91 15.95
CA ASN A 79 -0.84 -11.18 16.01
C ASN A 79 -2.34 -10.95 15.73
N VAL A 80 -2.89 -11.76 14.84
CA VAL A 80 -4.33 -11.83 14.56
C VAL A 80 -4.81 -13.21 14.99
N THR A 81 -5.91 -13.23 15.73
CA THR A 81 -6.62 -14.46 16.09
C THR A 81 -7.88 -14.57 15.24
N ASN A 82 -7.99 -15.63 14.45
CA ASN A 82 -9.23 -15.98 13.75
C ASN A 82 -9.79 -17.28 14.35
N GLY A 83 -10.68 -17.15 15.32
CA GLY A 83 -11.14 -18.29 16.12
C GLY A 83 -10.00 -18.90 16.93
N ALA A 84 -9.60 -20.13 16.59
CA ALA A 84 -8.52 -20.86 17.27
C ALA A 84 -7.13 -20.65 16.65
N GLU A 85 -7.05 -20.08 15.44
CA GLU A 85 -5.78 -19.90 14.72
C GLU A 85 -5.14 -18.55 15.07
N GLN A 86 -3.86 -18.59 15.42
CA GLN A 86 -3.00 -17.41 15.57
C GLN A 86 -2.13 -17.25 14.33
N GLN A 87 -2.19 -16.08 13.71
CA GLN A 87 -1.37 -15.72 12.55
C GLN A 87 -0.64 -14.41 12.83
N ILE A 88 0.60 -14.30 12.37
CA ILE A 88 1.33 -13.04 12.34
C ILE A 88 0.98 -12.34 11.02
N CYS A 89 0.50 -11.11 11.10
CA CYS A 89 0.25 -10.24 9.95
C CYS A 89 1.23 -9.07 9.98
N TYR A 90 1.44 -8.46 8.82
CA TYR A 90 2.33 -7.32 8.64
C TYR A 90 1.58 -6.15 8.01
N GLN A 91 1.91 -4.93 8.42
CA GLN A 91 1.30 -3.71 7.87
C GLN A 91 2.39 -2.67 7.60
N ILE A 92 2.34 -2.07 6.41
CA ILE A 92 3.19 -0.92 6.03
C ILE A 92 2.73 0.31 6.83
N PHE A 93 3.69 1.06 7.37
CA PHE A 93 3.42 2.32 8.07
C PHE A 93 4.56 3.31 7.83
N ASN A 94 4.32 4.60 8.10
CA ASN A 94 5.34 5.66 8.00
C ASN A 94 6.18 5.66 6.70
N THR A 95 5.58 5.23 5.59
CA THR A 95 6.21 5.10 4.29
C THR A 95 5.42 5.96 3.30
N THR A 96 6.12 6.62 2.36
CA THR A 96 5.54 7.39 1.25
C THR A 96 6.32 7.06 -0.02
N VAL A 97 5.68 7.20 -1.18
CA VAL A 97 6.39 7.14 -2.46
C VAL A 97 7.36 8.31 -2.59
N ALA A 98 8.48 8.08 -3.27
CA ALA A 98 9.53 9.08 -3.46
C ALA A 98 9.03 10.30 -4.25
N GLU A 99 9.53 11.49 -3.92
CA GLU A 99 9.12 12.75 -4.56
C GLU A 99 9.46 12.81 -6.06
N ASP A 100 10.50 12.09 -6.51
CA ASP A 100 10.90 12.04 -7.92
C ASP A 100 9.86 11.35 -8.84
N LEU A 101 8.77 10.82 -8.25
CA LEU A 101 7.67 10.15 -8.93
C LEU A 101 6.40 11.02 -9.03
N ILE A 102 6.41 12.23 -8.46
CA ILE A 102 5.25 13.13 -8.34
C ILE A 102 5.37 14.32 -9.31
#